data_AF-W4FRU0-F1
#
_entry.id   AF-W4FRU0-F1
#
_cell.length_a   1.000
_cell.length_b   1.000
_cell.length_c   1.000
_cell.angle_alpha   90.00
_cell.angle_beta   90.00
_cell.angle_gamma   90.00
#
_symmetry.space_group_name_H-M   'P 1'
#
loop_
_entity.id
_entity.type
_entity.pdbx_description
1 polymer ?
#
loop_
_entity_poly.entity_id
_entity_poly.type
_entity_poly.pdbx_seq_one_letter_code
_entity_poly.pdbx_strand_id
1 'polypeptide(L)'
;MDNRGRQHHRYSNGQRKELLAEFHASDATSERQFCRAKHLPYSTWQGWRSKEDKIMANKRHNRCATMGGQGAKEIIPFKDDLLAFMRGRRDEERYVRVFHLMQWVKQYQKDWLVHDIDFATQRVLDEVWLGYAASFWSKYAQYDRSQLLNVDETGVYFDMPRGRHWPKLASQAR
;
A
#
# COMPACT_ATOMS: atom_id res chain seq x y z
N MET A 1 -18.31 19.78 22.41
CA MET A 1 -17.03 19.06 22.59
C MET A 1 -16.08 19.57 21.54
N ASP A 2 -14.98 20.17 22.00
CA ASP A 2 -14.08 20.97 21.17
C ASP A 2 -13.14 20.04 20.40
N ASN A 3 -13.39 19.87 19.10
CA ASN A 3 -12.59 19.01 18.22
C ASN A 3 -11.29 19.72 17.84
N ARG A 4 -10.36 19.82 18.80
CA ARG A 4 -8.99 20.25 18.53
C ARG A 4 -8.30 19.15 17.73
N GLY A 5 -8.39 19.24 16.40
CA GLY A 5 -7.68 18.36 15.49
C GLY A 5 -6.21 18.27 15.90
N ARG A 6 -5.68 17.04 16.00
CA ARG A 6 -4.26 16.81 16.34
C ARG A 6 -3.39 17.56 15.33
N GLN A 7 -2.85 18.71 15.72
CA GLN A 7 -1.91 19.45 14.91
C GLN A 7 -0.59 18.66 14.88
N HIS A 8 -0.33 17.97 13.78
CA HIS A 8 0.87 17.17 13.63
C HIS A 8 2.07 18.08 13.33
N HIS A 9 2.93 18.31 14.32
CA HIS A 9 4.14 19.09 14.12
C HIS A 9 5.15 18.31 13.27
N ARG A 10 5.63 18.93 12.19
CA ARG A 10 6.55 18.30 11.23
C ARG A 10 7.98 18.75 11.46
N TYR A 11 8.83 17.83 11.89
CA TYR A 11 10.25 18.06 12.07
C TYR A 11 11.05 17.74 10.81
N SER A 12 11.93 18.66 10.41
CA SER A 12 12.91 18.48 9.34
C SER A 12 14.06 17.56 9.78
N ASN A 13 14.80 16.99 8.83
CA ASN A 13 15.97 16.17 9.13
C ASN A 13 17.05 16.97 9.89
N GLY A 14 17.21 18.26 9.59
CA GLY A 14 18.11 19.16 10.31
C GLY A 14 17.76 19.27 11.79
N GLN A 15 16.49 19.61 12.08
CA GLN A 15 16.01 19.72 13.47
C GLN A 15 16.14 18.40 14.24
N ARG A 16 15.91 17.25 13.59
CA ARG A 16 16.10 15.94 14.23
C ARG A 16 17.56 15.72 14.61
N LYS A 17 18.49 15.97 13.68
CA LYS A 17 19.93 15.79 13.90
C LYS A 17 20.46 16.73 14.99
N GLU A 18 20.03 17.99 14.97
CA GLU A 18 20.42 18.99 15.95
C GLU A 18 19.99 18.59 17.37
N LEU A 19 18.72 18.19 17.55
CA LEU A 19 18.22 17.76 18.86
C LEU A 19 18.88 16.47 19.36
N LEU A 20 19.18 15.53 18.45
CA LEU A 20 19.92 14.31 18.82
C LEU A 20 21.36 14.64 19.21
N ALA A 21 22.04 15.49 18.45
CA ALA A 21 23.41 15.92 18.76
C ALA A 21 23.46 16.71 20.08
N GLU A 22 22.50 17.59 20.33
CA GLU A 22 22.40 18.34 21.58
C GLU A 22 22.16 17.42 22.78
N PHE A 23 21.33 16.38 22.63
CA PHE A 23 21.13 15.38 23.68
C PHE A 23 22.45 14.66 24.02
N HIS A 24 23.19 14.19 23.02
CA HIS A 24 24.51 13.56 23.23
C HIS A 24 25.54 14.51 23.82
N ALA A 25 25.55 15.77 23.39
CA ALA A 25 26.47 16.77 23.92
C ALA A 25 26.14 17.19 25.37
N SER A 26 24.87 17.07 25.77
CA SER A 26 24.41 17.45 27.10
C SER A 26 24.66 16.40 28.18
N ASP A 27 25.12 15.19 27.82
CA ASP A 27 25.22 14.02 28.72
C ASP A 27 23.95 13.80 29.58
N ALA A 28 22.79 14.23 29.06
CA ALA A 28 21.55 14.23 29.80
C ALA A 28 21.10 12.80 30.07
N THR A 29 21.17 12.37 31.32
CA THR A 29 20.80 11.00 31.73
C THR A 29 19.29 10.74 31.60
N SER A 30 18.48 11.80 31.47
CA SER A 30 17.02 11.71 31.41
C SER A 30 16.45 12.23 30.09
N GLU A 31 16.11 11.29 29.19
CA GLU A 31 15.42 11.59 27.92
C GLU A 31 14.09 12.34 28.13
N ARG A 32 13.36 12.01 29.20
CA ARG A 32 12.06 12.64 29.51
C ARG A 32 12.24 14.11 29.90
N GLN A 33 13.29 14.44 30.64
CA GLN A 33 13.59 15.81 31.04
C GLN A 33 14.03 16.64 29.83
N PHE A 34 14.89 16.08 28.97
CA PHE A 34 15.28 16.70 27.71
C PHE A 34 14.07 17.03 26.83
N CYS A 35 13.15 16.06 26.65
CA CYS A 35 11.92 16.27 25.88
C CYS A 35 11.04 17.39 26.45
N ARG A 36 10.90 17.47 27.78
CA ARG A 36 10.14 18.54 28.45
C ARG A 36 10.78 19.91 28.21
N ALA A 37 12.10 20.01 28.34
CA ALA A 37 12.85 21.24 28.12
C ALA A 37 12.76 21.72 26.66
N LYS A 38 12.72 20.80 25.70
CA LYS A 38 12.65 21.10 24.26
C LYS A 38 11.23 21.15 23.70
N HIS A 39 10.20 21.07 24.55
CA HIS A 39 8.80 21.01 24.15
C HIS A 39 8.50 19.93 23.09
N LEU A 40 9.20 18.79 23.20
CA LEU A 40 9.10 17.67 22.27
C LEU A 40 8.21 16.56 22.89
N PRO A 41 7.20 16.05 22.18
CA PRO A 41 6.46 14.89 22.64
C PRO A 41 7.39 13.68 22.80
N TYR A 42 7.36 13.05 23.97
CA TYR A 42 8.24 11.93 24.29
C TYR A 42 8.09 10.74 23.31
N SER A 43 6.87 10.49 22.82
CA SER A 43 6.62 9.46 21.81
C SER A 43 7.33 9.73 20.48
N THR A 44 7.41 11.00 20.06
CA THR A 44 8.17 11.41 18.87
C THR A 44 9.65 11.18 19.08
N TRP A 45 10.17 11.54 20.27
CA TRP A 45 11.57 11.32 20.62
C TRP A 45 11.95 9.85 20.63
N GLN A 46 11.18 8.98 21.30
CA GLN A 46 11.42 7.53 21.29
C GLN A 46 11.43 6.96 19.87
N GLY A 47 10.52 7.42 19.01
CA GLY A 47 10.50 7.05 17.60
C GLY A 47 11.79 7.43 16.86
N TRP A 48 12.44 8.54 17.23
CA TRP A 48 13.72 8.96 16.66
C TRP A 48 14.89 8.20 17.26
N ARG A 49 14.92 7.98 18.58
CA ARG A 49 15.95 7.17 19.26
C ARG A 49 16.06 5.78 18.64
N SER A 50 14.94 5.12 18.35
CA SER A 50 14.91 3.80 17.67
C SER A 50 15.47 3.80 16.24
N LYS A 51 15.61 4.97 15.61
CA LYS A 51 16.05 5.14 14.21
C LYS A 51 17.21 6.14 14.11
N GLU A 52 17.92 6.37 15.21
CA GLU A 52 18.90 7.44 15.33
C GLU A 52 20.01 7.31 14.29
N ASP A 53 20.60 6.13 14.15
CA ASP A 53 21.66 5.88 13.16
C ASP A 53 21.19 6.23 11.75
N LYS A 54 19.94 5.90 11.42
CA LYS A 54 19.34 6.20 10.11
C LYS A 54 19.09 7.69 9.91
N ILE A 55 18.75 8.41 10.98
CA ILE A 55 18.55 9.86 10.95
C ILE A 55 19.90 10.57 10.79
N MET A 56 20.92 10.16 11.57
CA MET A 56 22.25 10.75 11.55
C MET A 56 22.99 10.47 10.24
N ALA A 57 22.95 9.22 9.75
CA ALA A 57 23.56 8.83 8.49
C ALA A 57 22.83 9.37 7.23
N ASN A 58 21.65 9.98 7.39
CA ASN A 58 20.86 10.46 6.27
C ASN A 58 21.59 11.61 5.53
N LYS A 59 21.92 11.40 4.26
CA LYS A 59 22.63 12.39 3.42
C LYS A 59 21.71 13.39 2.71
N ARG A 60 20.38 13.27 2.84
CA ARG A 60 19.45 14.20 2.20
C ARG A 60 19.55 15.59 2.81
N HIS A 61 19.11 16.56 2.01
CA HIS A 61 19.06 17.96 2.42
C HIS A 61 18.29 18.14 3.74
N ASN A 62 18.86 18.91 4.66
CA ASN A 62 18.38 19.04 6.04
C ASN A 62 16.95 19.60 6.15
N ARG A 63 16.50 20.44 5.20
CA ARG A 63 15.13 20.96 5.17
C ARG A 63 14.08 19.89 4.84
N CYS A 64 14.46 18.75 4.27
CA CYS A 64 13.53 17.66 4.00
C CYS A 64 13.10 16.98 5.31
N ALA A 65 11.80 16.74 5.48
CA ALA A 65 11.27 16.02 6.64
C ALA A 65 11.20 14.49 6.43
N THR A 66 11.35 14.03 5.19
CA THR A 66 11.39 12.60 4.84
C THR A 66 12.83 12.13 4.77
N MET A 67 13.08 10.91 5.24
CA MET A 67 14.39 10.27 5.13
C MET A 67 14.69 9.72 3.74
N GLY A 68 13.72 9.77 2.80
CA GLY A 68 13.85 9.18 1.48
C GLY A 68 13.51 7.70 1.45
N GLY A 69 13.47 7.11 0.25
CA GLY A 69 13.11 5.70 0.06
C GLY A 69 11.60 5.40 0.21
N GLN A 70 10.79 6.40 0.57
CA GLN A 70 9.33 6.36 0.54
C GLN A 70 8.80 6.69 -0.86
N GLY A 71 9.44 6.17 -1.91
CA GLY A 71 8.89 6.16 -3.26
C GLY A 71 7.84 5.05 -3.37
N ALA A 72 6.92 5.18 -4.33
CA ALA A 72 6.07 4.06 -4.69
C ALA A 72 6.95 2.86 -5.04
N LYS A 73 6.80 1.75 -4.32
CA LYS A 73 7.44 0.50 -4.72
C LYS A 73 6.83 0.10 -6.06
N GLU A 74 7.68 -0.25 -7.01
CA GLU A 74 7.23 -0.80 -8.27
C GLU A 74 6.60 -2.17 -7.99
N ILE A 75 5.27 -2.24 -8.11
CA ILE A 75 4.49 -3.46 -7.86
C ILE A 75 4.55 -4.39 -9.09
N ILE A 76 4.67 -3.82 -10.29
CA ILE A 76 4.67 -4.55 -11.55
C ILE A 76 6.03 -4.32 -12.22
N PRO A 77 6.92 -5.33 -12.25
CA PRO A 77 8.28 -5.19 -12.79
C PRO A 77 8.34 -4.84 -14.29
N PHE A 78 7.26 -5.09 -15.03
CA PHE A 78 7.13 -4.88 -16.47
C PHE A 78 6.13 -3.77 -16.83
N LYS A 79 5.95 -2.78 -15.94
CA LYS A 79 4.96 -1.70 -16.15
C LYS A 79 5.15 -0.98 -17.48
N ASP A 80 6.39 -0.79 -17.91
CA ASP A 80 6.72 -0.02 -19.11
C ASP A 80 6.36 -0.78 -20.39
N ASP A 81 6.60 -2.10 -20.41
CA ASP A 81 6.19 -3.00 -21.50
C ASP A 81 4.68 -3.11 -21.61
N LEU A 82 3.99 -3.22 -20.46
CA LEU A 82 2.54 -3.22 -20.41
C LEU A 82 1.94 -1.89 -20.93
N LEU A 83 2.58 -0.76 -20.59
CA LEU A 83 2.19 0.55 -21.09
C LEU A 83 2.44 0.70 -22.59
N ALA A 84 3.55 0.17 -23.11
CA ALA A 84 3.82 0.16 -24.55
C ALA A 84 2.76 -0.65 -25.31
N PHE A 85 2.39 -1.82 -24.80
CA PHE A 85 1.27 -2.61 -25.33
C PHE A 85 -0.05 -1.84 -25.31
N MET A 86 -0.38 -1.18 -24.19
CA MET A 86 -1.61 -0.37 -24.08
C MET A 86 -1.64 0.78 -25.11
N ARG A 87 -0.51 1.45 -25.33
CA ARG A 87 -0.40 2.54 -26.31
C ARG A 87 -0.58 2.02 -27.73
N GLY A 88 0.14 0.96 -28.11
CA GLY A 88 0.02 0.37 -29.45
C GLY A 88 -1.41 -0.08 -29.78
N ARG A 89 -2.14 -0.67 -28.81
CA ARG A 89 -3.56 -1.02 -29.03
C ARG A 89 -4.46 0.20 -29.25
N ARG A 90 -4.19 1.32 -28.57
CA ARG A 90 -4.97 2.56 -28.74
C ARG A 90 -4.67 3.24 -30.05
N ASP A 91 -3.41 3.20 -30.50
CA ASP A 91 -2.99 3.74 -31.80
C ASP A 91 -3.63 2.97 -32.97
N GLU A 92 -3.94 1.68 -32.77
CA GLU A 92 -4.74 0.85 -33.69
C GLU A 92 -6.27 1.02 -33.54
N GLU A 93 -6.75 2.04 -32.81
CA GLU A 93 -8.17 2.28 -32.46
C GLU A 93 -8.87 1.09 -31.75
N ARG A 94 -8.11 0.13 -31.23
CA ARG A 94 -8.66 -1.01 -30.50
C ARG A 94 -8.86 -0.62 -29.04
N TYR A 95 -10.05 -0.92 -28.51
CA TYR A 95 -10.31 -0.77 -27.09
C TYR A 95 -9.34 -1.60 -26.25
N VAL A 96 -8.90 -1.05 -25.11
CA VAL A 96 -8.13 -1.78 -24.11
C VAL A 96 -9.08 -2.15 -22.96
N ARG A 97 -9.29 -3.46 -22.77
CA ARG A 97 -10.00 -4.04 -21.62
C ARG A 97 -9.02 -4.81 -20.73
N VAL A 98 -9.39 -4.99 -19.46
CA VAL A 98 -8.69 -5.87 -18.48
C VAL A 98 -8.36 -7.23 -19.09
N PHE A 99 -9.28 -7.81 -19.87
CA PHE A 99 -9.06 -9.04 -20.61
C PHE A 99 -7.77 -9.04 -21.47
N HIS A 100 -7.51 -7.97 -22.24
CA HIS A 100 -6.31 -7.92 -23.10
C HIS A 100 -5.03 -7.75 -22.29
N LEU A 101 -5.10 -7.01 -21.17
CA LEU A 101 -3.98 -6.88 -20.24
C LEU A 101 -3.64 -8.24 -19.64
N MET A 102 -4.66 -8.96 -19.15
CA MET A 102 -4.50 -10.30 -18.60
C MET A 102 -3.98 -11.30 -19.63
N GLN A 103 -4.46 -11.23 -20.88
CA GLN A 103 -3.96 -12.08 -21.95
C GLN A 103 -2.50 -11.78 -22.28
N TRP A 104 -2.12 -10.51 -22.34
CA TRP A 104 -0.73 -10.10 -22.56
C TRP A 104 0.19 -10.56 -21.43
N VAL A 105 -0.20 -10.35 -20.16
CA VAL A 105 0.57 -10.83 -18.99
C VAL A 105 0.70 -12.35 -19.01
N LYS A 106 -0.38 -13.09 -19.28
CA LYS A 106 -0.35 -14.55 -19.44
C LYS A 106 0.54 -15.03 -20.59
N GLN A 107 0.79 -14.22 -21.60
CA GLN A 107 1.56 -14.61 -22.76
C GLN A 107 3.05 -14.29 -22.58
N TYR A 108 3.37 -13.13 -22.01
CA TYR A 108 4.73 -12.59 -21.99
C TYR A 108 5.35 -12.53 -20.58
N GLN A 109 4.56 -12.70 -19.51
CA GLN A 109 4.99 -12.56 -18.12
C GLN A 109 4.53 -13.77 -17.28
N LYS A 110 4.59 -14.97 -17.86
CA LYS A 110 4.15 -16.24 -17.23
C LYS A 110 4.90 -16.54 -15.94
N ASP A 111 6.22 -16.36 -15.95
CA ASP A 111 7.06 -16.68 -14.79
C ASP A 111 6.73 -15.77 -13.61
N TRP A 112 6.50 -14.47 -13.87
CA TRP A 112 6.01 -13.54 -12.86
C TRP A 112 4.62 -13.91 -12.34
N LEU A 113 3.71 -14.33 -13.23
CA LEU A 113 2.37 -14.78 -12.85
C LEU A 113 2.43 -16.00 -11.89
N VAL A 114 3.24 -17.01 -12.23
CA VAL A 114 3.40 -18.22 -11.41
C VAL A 114 4.16 -17.93 -10.12
N HIS A 115 5.22 -17.11 -10.17
CA HIS A 115 6.04 -16.83 -8.99
C HIS A 115 5.35 -15.91 -7.98
N ASP A 116 4.69 -14.83 -8.42
CA ASP A 116 4.16 -13.82 -7.50
C ASP A 116 2.66 -13.98 -7.22
N ILE A 117 1.87 -14.57 -8.13
CA ILE A 117 0.43 -14.75 -7.91
C ILE A 117 0.12 -16.08 -7.24
N ASP A 118 0.72 -17.21 -7.65
CA ASP A 118 0.47 -18.50 -6.97
C ASP A 118 1.05 -18.54 -5.53
N PHE A 119 2.15 -17.83 -5.28
CA PHE A 119 2.76 -17.76 -3.96
C PHE A 119 1.99 -16.81 -3.02
N ALA A 120 1.37 -15.76 -3.56
CA ALA A 120 0.49 -14.86 -2.82
C ALA A 120 -0.88 -15.47 -2.53
N THR A 121 -1.39 -16.36 -3.41
CA THR A 121 -2.66 -17.04 -3.16
C THR A 121 -2.49 -18.18 -2.18
N GLN A 122 -1.53 -19.10 -2.33
CA GLN A 122 -1.53 -20.31 -1.50
C GLN A 122 -1.31 -20.03 0.00
N ARG A 123 -0.28 -19.27 0.38
CA ARG A 123 -0.01 -18.99 1.81
C ARG A 123 -1.07 -18.11 2.47
N VAL A 124 -1.53 -17.07 1.78
CA VAL A 124 -2.54 -16.15 2.32
C VAL A 124 -3.90 -16.83 2.37
N LEU A 125 -4.26 -17.62 1.34
CA LEU A 125 -5.47 -18.43 1.37
C LEU A 125 -5.38 -19.47 2.47
N ASP A 126 -4.28 -20.20 2.64
CA ASP A 126 -4.15 -21.24 3.66
C ASP A 126 -4.24 -20.67 5.09
N GLU A 127 -3.57 -19.55 5.37
CA GLU A 127 -3.65 -18.90 6.69
C GLU A 127 -5.06 -18.34 6.98
N VAL A 128 -5.70 -17.70 5.98
CA VAL A 128 -7.06 -17.15 6.13
C VAL A 128 -8.11 -18.26 6.19
N TRP A 129 -7.99 -19.30 5.35
CA TRP A 129 -8.90 -20.44 5.31
C TRP A 129 -8.82 -21.28 6.58
N LEU A 130 -7.62 -21.60 7.07
CA LEU A 130 -7.47 -22.38 8.29
C LEU A 130 -8.03 -21.63 9.50
N GLY A 131 -7.75 -20.33 9.60
CA GLY A 131 -8.31 -19.48 10.65
C GLY A 131 -9.85 -19.37 10.56
N TYR A 132 -10.37 -19.17 9.35
CA TYR A 132 -11.81 -19.13 9.12
C TYR A 132 -12.49 -20.45 9.44
N ALA A 133 -11.98 -21.58 8.93
CA ALA A 133 -12.52 -22.92 9.18
C ALA A 133 -12.53 -23.25 10.68
N ALA A 134 -11.44 -22.95 11.41
CA ALA A 134 -11.39 -23.15 12.85
C ALA A 134 -12.47 -22.33 13.58
N SER A 135 -12.64 -21.06 13.21
CA SER A 135 -13.67 -20.20 13.80
C SER A 135 -15.10 -20.65 13.47
N PHE A 136 -15.33 -21.10 12.23
CA PHE A 136 -16.62 -21.59 11.76
C PHE A 136 -17.02 -22.85 12.53
N TRP A 137 -16.14 -23.85 12.59
CA TRP A 137 -16.43 -25.09 13.29
C TRP A 137 -16.55 -24.88 14.80
N SER A 138 -15.77 -23.98 15.40
CA SER A 138 -15.94 -23.61 16.82
C SER A 138 -17.31 -22.99 17.09
N LYS A 139 -17.78 -22.10 16.21
CA LYS A 139 -19.05 -21.37 16.38
C LYS A 139 -20.28 -22.24 16.11
N TYR A 140 -20.21 -23.15 15.15
CA TYR A 140 -21.35 -23.96 14.71
C TYR A 140 -21.27 -25.44 15.15
N ALA A 141 -20.32 -25.80 16.03
CA ALA A 141 -20.16 -27.17 16.55
C ALA A 141 -21.43 -27.78 17.16
N GLN A 142 -22.32 -26.93 17.68
CA GLN A 142 -23.57 -27.33 18.33
C GLN A 142 -24.67 -27.77 17.36
N TYR A 143 -24.54 -27.45 16.06
CA TYR A 143 -25.51 -27.85 15.05
C TYR A 143 -25.14 -29.23 14.48
N ASP A 144 -26.15 -30.06 14.25
CA ASP A 144 -25.92 -31.34 13.59
C ASP A 144 -25.46 -31.11 12.14
N ARG A 145 -24.52 -31.94 11.67
CA ARG A 145 -23.95 -31.78 10.32
C ARG A 145 -24.99 -31.86 9.21
N SER A 146 -26.11 -32.57 9.44
CA SER A 146 -27.24 -32.62 8.48
C SER A 146 -27.96 -31.29 8.29
N GLN A 147 -27.75 -30.32 9.19
CA GLN A 147 -28.34 -28.99 9.14
C GLN A 147 -27.41 -27.94 8.51
N LEU A 148 -26.15 -28.29 8.24
CA LEU A 148 -25.19 -27.42 7.57
C LEU A 148 -25.30 -27.60 6.05
N LEU A 149 -25.99 -26.66 5.40
CA LEU A 149 -26.15 -26.64 3.95
C LEU A 149 -25.02 -25.84 3.31
N ASN A 150 -24.39 -26.39 2.27
CA ASN A 150 -23.52 -25.61 1.41
C ASN A 150 -24.38 -24.68 0.55
N VAL A 151 -24.07 -23.38 0.58
CA VAL A 151 -24.69 -22.39 -0.30
C VAL A 151 -23.58 -21.80 -1.15
N ASP A 152 -23.18 -22.53 -2.18
CA ASP A 152 -22.35 -21.96 -3.23
C ASP A 152 -23.24 -21.15 -4.18
N GLU A 153 -23.11 -19.83 -4.13
CA GLU A 153 -23.73 -18.95 -5.12
C GLU A 153 -23.11 -19.24 -6.49
N THR A 154 -23.81 -20.02 -7.30
CA THR A 154 -23.61 -20.02 -8.75
C THR A 154 -23.89 -18.61 -9.24
N GLY A 155 -22.84 -17.86 -9.57
CA GLY A 155 -22.94 -16.44 -9.92
C GLY A 155 -23.98 -16.17 -11.00
N VAL A 156 -25.02 -15.42 -10.63
CA VAL A 156 -26.00 -14.88 -11.58
C VAL A 156 -25.26 -13.88 -12.48
N TYR A 157 -25.13 -14.20 -13.77
CA TYR A 157 -24.70 -13.23 -14.77
C TYR A 157 -25.76 -12.12 -14.82
N PHE A 158 -25.48 -10.98 -14.16
CA PHE A 158 -26.26 -9.78 -14.42
C PHE A 158 -26.00 -9.36 -15.87
N ASP A 159 -27.06 -9.46 -16.66
CA ASP A 159 -27.20 -8.90 -18.00
C ASP A 159 -26.95 -7.39 -17.91
N MET A 160 -25.69 -6.97 -18.11
CA MET A 160 -25.28 -5.58 -17.97
C MET A 160 -25.67 -4.80 -19.22
N PRO A 161 -26.43 -3.69 -19.13
CA PRO A 161 -26.85 -2.95 -20.31
C PRO A 161 -25.65 -2.25 -20.98
N ARG A 162 -25.74 -2.06 -22.30
CA ARG A 162 -24.64 -1.59 -23.16
C ARG A 162 -24.03 -0.27 -22.69
N GLY A 163 -22.83 -0.34 -22.11
CA GLY A 163 -22.00 0.83 -21.77
C GLY A 163 -21.34 1.49 -22.98
N ARG A 164 -22.13 2.17 -23.82
CA ARG A 164 -21.61 3.15 -24.78
C ARG A 164 -21.78 4.56 -24.21
N HIS A 165 -20.67 5.25 -23.97
CA HIS A 165 -20.65 6.71 -23.91
C HIS A 165 -20.05 7.23 -25.21
N TRP A 166 -20.77 8.15 -25.86
CA TRP A 166 -20.41 8.76 -27.13
C TRP A 166 -19.10 9.56 -27.03
N PRO A 167 -18.25 9.61 -28.08
CA PRO A 167 -17.11 10.50 -28.13
C PRO A 167 -17.56 11.97 -28.30
N LYS A 168 -16.76 12.91 -27.79
CA LYS A 168 -16.94 14.35 -28.00
C LYS A 168 -16.97 14.68 -29.50
N LEU A 169 -17.93 15.53 -29.89
CA LEU A 169 -18.04 16.13 -31.22
C LEU A 169 -16.72 16.80 -31.61
N ALA A 170 -16.19 16.42 -32.77
CA ALA A 170 -15.07 17.09 -33.41
C ALA A 170 -15.46 18.54 -33.74
N SER A 171 -14.67 19.50 -33.26
CA SER A 171 -14.68 20.87 -33.76
C SER A 171 -14.11 20.87 -35.18
N GLN A 172 -14.90 21.37 -36.13
CA GLN A 172 -14.54 21.51 -37.54
C GLN A 172 -13.30 22.38 -37.73
N ALA A 173 -12.42 21.94 -38.63
CA ALA A 173 -11.31 22.71 -39.18
C ALA A 173 -11.85 23.89 -40.03
N ARG A 174 -11.13 25.02 -39.98
CA ARG A 174 -11.14 26.05 -41.02
C ARG A 174 -9.98 25.81 -41.97
#